data_AF-A0A4V2NTB9-F1
#
_entry.id   AF-A0A4V2NTB9-F1
#
_cell.length_a   1.000
_cell.length_b   1.000
_cell.length_c   1.000
_cell.angle_alpha   90.00
_cell.angle_beta   90.00
_cell.angle_gamma   90.00
#
_symmetry.space_group_name_H-M   'P 1'
#
loop_
_entity.id
_entity.type
_entity.pdbx_description
1 polymer ?
#
loop_
_entity_poly.entity_id
_entity_poly.type
_entity_poly.pdbx_seq_one_letter_code
_entity_poly.pdbx_strand_id
1 'polypeptide(L)'
;MTDGFDALLAGRGGLTYEQLDAAAERLQALVTDTAVAQIGRRLAHEFDIEVATDRAPRLSPPPGYRRPAAGAITTHVLARSRSSRPAHAEVWVTVWPALGGADVSDLLLLREGTDRSLPIDVRDVHPQPVDSLRDRLNGFVAEQVASVVAALNVAMQRAWLQGGHDS
;
A
#
# COMPACT_ATOMS: atom_id res chain seq x y z
N MET A 1 -8.63 26.14 28.13
CA MET A 1 -7.64 25.06 28.26
C MET A 1 -8.49 23.81 28.42
N THR A 2 -8.86 23.21 27.30
CA THR A 2 -9.78 22.07 27.26
C THR A 2 -8.92 20.88 26.94
N ASP A 3 -8.65 20.09 27.98
CA ASP A 3 -7.88 18.85 27.92
C ASP A 3 -8.42 17.95 26.82
N GLY A 4 -7.48 17.46 26.01
CA GLY A 4 -7.72 16.52 24.93
C GLY A 4 -8.49 15.32 25.45
N PHE A 5 -9.72 15.18 24.96
CA PHE A 5 -10.42 13.90 24.98
C PHE A 5 -9.59 12.95 24.12
N ASP A 6 -8.69 12.20 24.76
CA ASP A 6 -8.27 10.90 24.30
C ASP A 6 -9.54 10.09 24.09
N ALA A 7 -10.05 10.10 22.86
CA ALA A 7 -11.10 9.21 22.42
C ALA A 7 -10.49 7.80 22.39
N LEU A 8 -10.34 7.21 23.58
CA LEU A 8 -10.02 5.81 23.77
C LEU A 8 -11.00 5.04 22.89
N LEU A 9 -10.46 4.28 21.95
CA LEU A 9 -11.26 3.45 21.08
C LEU A 9 -11.83 2.32 21.94
N ALA A 10 -13.05 2.51 22.42
CA ALA A 10 -13.76 1.53 23.23
C ALA A 10 -13.74 0.18 22.48
N GLY A 11 -13.19 -0.85 23.13
CA GLY A 11 -13.02 -2.19 22.55
C GLY A 11 -11.63 -2.52 21.98
N ARG A 12 -10.73 -1.53 21.77
CA ARG A 12 -9.36 -1.75 21.24
C ARG A 12 -8.26 -1.53 22.27
N GLY A 13 -8.50 -1.93 23.52
CA GLY A 13 -7.48 -1.91 24.57
C GLY A 13 -6.98 -0.52 24.98
N GLY A 14 -7.74 0.54 24.70
CA GLY A 14 -7.38 1.91 25.09
C GLY A 14 -6.44 2.62 24.10
N LEU A 15 -6.38 2.18 22.85
CA LEU A 15 -5.67 2.92 21.81
C LEU A 15 -6.34 4.25 21.51
N THR A 16 -5.52 5.28 21.27
CA THR A 16 -5.98 6.58 20.79
C THR A 16 -5.96 6.62 19.25
N TYR A 17 -6.73 7.53 18.65
CA TYR A 17 -6.66 7.74 17.20
C TYR A 17 -5.27 8.19 16.73
N GLU A 18 -4.53 8.91 17.58
CA GLU A 18 -3.15 9.32 17.31
C GLU A 18 -2.21 8.12 17.23
N GLN A 19 -2.35 7.15 18.15
CA GLN A 19 -1.57 5.92 18.13
C GLN A 19 -1.86 5.09 16.87
N LEU A 20 -3.13 5.01 16.44
CA LEU A 20 -3.49 4.35 15.19
C LEU A 20 -2.91 5.07 13.97
N ASP A 21 -2.94 6.40 13.94
CA ASP A 21 -2.37 7.16 12.82
C ASP A 21 -0.84 7.00 12.76
N ALA A 22 -0.16 7.06 13.91
CA ALA A 22 1.28 6.79 13.98
C ALA A 22 1.63 5.34 13.59
N ALA A 23 0.77 4.37 13.90
CA ALA A 23 0.95 2.99 13.46
C ALA A 23 0.71 2.85 11.95
N ALA A 24 -0.30 3.52 11.40
CA ALA A 24 -0.56 3.55 9.97
C ALA A 24 0.62 4.15 9.18
N GLU A 25 1.22 5.23 9.68
CA GLU A 25 2.42 5.85 9.10
C GLU A 25 3.62 4.90 9.12
N ARG A 26 3.88 4.22 10.25
CA ARG A 26 4.96 3.22 10.34
C ARG A 26 4.75 2.05 9.40
N LEU A 27 3.51 1.55 9.34
CA LEU A 27 3.16 0.46 8.44
C LEU A 27 3.39 0.87 6.98
N GLN A 28 3.00 2.09 6.61
CA GLN A 28 3.25 2.60 5.28
C GLN A 28 4.73 2.69 4.94
N ALA A 29 5.55 3.22 5.85
CA ALA A 29 6.99 3.28 5.65
C ALA A 29 7.56 1.88 5.40
N LEU A 30 7.12 0.89 6.18
CA LEU A 30 7.51 -0.50 6.00
C LEU A 30 7.05 -1.09 4.66
N VAL A 31 5.84 -0.77 4.19
CA VAL A 31 5.33 -1.17 2.86
C VAL A 31 6.23 -0.59 1.77
N THR A 32 6.58 0.69 1.88
CA THR A 32 7.42 1.42 0.93
C THR A 32 8.81 0.83 0.86
N ASP A 33 9.47 0.63 2.00
CA ASP A 33 10.80 0.02 2.09
C ASP A 33 10.80 -1.41 1.51
N THR A 34 9.77 -2.19 1.83
CA THR A 34 9.61 -3.56 1.32
C THR A 34 9.42 -3.57 -0.19
N ALA A 35 8.62 -2.63 -0.73
CA ALA A 35 8.41 -2.48 -2.16
C ALA A 35 9.71 -2.12 -2.87
N VAL A 36 10.45 -1.10 -2.39
CA VAL A 36 11.74 -0.70 -2.94
C VAL A 36 12.73 -1.87 -2.97
N ALA A 37 12.81 -2.64 -1.88
CA ALA A 37 13.69 -3.81 -1.81
C ALA A 37 13.30 -4.94 -2.78
N GLN A 38 12.00 -5.27 -2.88
CA GLN A 38 11.50 -6.31 -3.78
C GLN A 38 11.67 -5.94 -5.24
N ILE A 39 11.33 -4.70 -5.57
CA ILE A 39 11.38 -4.18 -6.93
C ILE A 39 12.84 -4.01 -7.39
N GLY A 40 13.71 -3.47 -6.53
CA GLY A 40 15.14 -3.33 -6.81
C GLY A 40 15.81 -4.66 -7.13
N ARG A 41 15.40 -5.75 -6.46
CA ARG A 41 15.93 -7.10 -6.72
C ARG A 41 15.45 -7.71 -8.03
N ARG A 42 14.18 -7.49 -8.40
CA ARG A 42 13.55 -8.21 -9.52
C ARG A 42 13.52 -7.43 -10.85
N LEU A 43 13.47 -6.11 -10.82
CA LEU A 43 13.05 -5.30 -11.97
C LEU A 43 13.99 -4.15 -12.34
N ALA A 44 14.98 -3.82 -11.52
CA ALA A 44 15.85 -2.66 -11.72
C ALA A 44 16.66 -2.67 -13.03
N HIS A 45 16.87 -3.84 -13.64
CA HIS A 45 17.65 -3.96 -14.88
C HIS A 45 16.85 -3.63 -16.14
N GLU A 46 15.51 -3.71 -16.10
CA GLU A 46 14.66 -3.63 -17.30
C GLU A 46 13.63 -2.49 -17.24
N PHE A 47 13.34 -1.97 -16.04
CA PHE A 47 12.29 -0.97 -15.82
C PHE A 47 12.78 0.23 -15.03
N ASP A 48 12.24 1.41 -15.34
CA ASP A 48 12.33 2.56 -14.46
C ASP A 48 11.21 2.48 -13.43
N ILE A 49 11.57 2.56 -12.15
CA ILE A 49 10.64 2.42 -11.03
C ILE A 49 10.57 3.72 -10.26
N GLU A 50 9.35 4.22 -10.09
CA GLU A 50 9.05 5.35 -9.22
C GLU A 50 8.21 4.87 -8.04
N VAL A 51 8.63 5.24 -6.83
CA VAL A 51 7.85 5.03 -5.61
C VAL A 51 7.50 6.39 -5.02
N ALA A 52 6.21 6.72 -5.03
CA ALA A 52 5.70 7.98 -4.48
C ALA A 52 4.72 7.70 -3.34
N THR A 53 4.68 8.63 -2.38
CA THR A 53 3.67 8.66 -1.34
C THR A 53 2.70 9.79 -1.62
N ASP A 54 1.43 9.45 -1.85
CA ASP A 54 0.34 10.43 -1.90
C ASP A 54 -0.36 10.49 -0.54
N ARG A 55 -0.86 11.69 -0.17
CA ARG A 55 -1.71 11.95 1.01
C ARG A 55 -3.20 12.05 0.65
N ALA A 56 -3.52 12.17 -0.64
CA ALA A 56 -4.87 12.23 -1.16
C ALA A 56 -5.27 10.85 -1.71
N PRO A 57 -6.01 10.02 -0.95
CA PRO A 57 -6.47 8.74 -1.48
C PRO A 57 -7.40 8.98 -2.67
N ARG A 58 -7.27 8.14 -3.69
CA ARG A 58 -8.22 8.11 -4.81
C ARG A 58 -9.56 7.50 -4.40
N LEU A 59 -9.58 6.74 -3.31
CA LEU A 59 -10.74 6.03 -2.80
C LEU A 59 -11.30 6.63 -1.50
N SER A 60 -12.58 6.34 -1.25
CA SER A 60 -13.18 6.49 0.07
C SER A 60 -12.73 5.36 0.99
N PRO A 61 -12.61 5.59 2.31
CA PRO A 61 -12.29 4.54 3.25
C PRO A 61 -13.34 3.41 3.19
N PRO A 62 -12.94 2.13 3.28
CA PRO A 62 -13.89 1.02 3.39
C PRO A 62 -14.76 1.10 4.66
N PRO A 63 -15.91 0.40 4.71
CA PRO A 63 -16.77 0.37 5.89
C PRO A 63 -16.00 -0.05 7.15
N GLY A 64 -16.19 0.70 8.24
CA GLY A 64 -15.48 0.46 9.51
C GLY A 64 -14.10 1.10 9.61
N TYR A 65 -13.62 1.75 8.54
CA TYR A 65 -12.32 2.44 8.51
C TYR A 65 -12.49 3.94 8.29
N ARG A 66 -11.41 4.70 8.52
CA ARG A 66 -11.37 6.16 8.36
C ARG A 66 -10.13 6.58 7.58
N ARG A 67 -10.16 7.83 7.10
CA ARG A 67 -8.94 8.50 6.61
C ARG A 67 -8.02 8.81 7.80
N PRO A 68 -6.69 8.58 7.69
CA PRO A 68 -5.73 9.11 8.66
C PRO A 68 -5.79 10.65 8.68
N ALA A 69 -5.49 11.27 9.83
CA ALA A 69 -5.53 12.73 9.94
C ALA A 69 -4.54 13.43 9.01
N ALA A 70 -3.40 12.79 8.72
CA ALA A 70 -2.38 13.28 7.79
C ALA A 70 -2.75 13.10 6.30
N GLY A 71 -3.93 12.55 5.99
CA GLY A 71 -4.29 12.08 4.66
C GLY A 71 -4.03 10.58 4.51
N ALA A 72 -4.59 9.96 3.48
CA ALA A 72 -4.35 8.53 3.26
C ALA A 72 -2.98 8.36 2.63
N ILE A 73 -2.24 7.39 3.15
CA ILE A 73 -0.86 7.20 2.77
C ILE A 73 -0.83 6.10 1.73
N THR A 74 -0.62 6.48 0.47
CA THR A 74 -0.68 5.55 -0.66
C THR A 74 0.69 5.34 -1.27
N THR A 75 1.17 4.10 -1.34
CA THR A 75 2.40 3.76 -2.08
C THR A 75 2.03 3.57 -3.54
N HIS A 76 2.52 4.45 -4.40
CA HIS A 76 2.44 4.30 -5.84
C HIS A 76 3.70 3.61 -6.36
N VAL A 77 3.55 2.47 -7.03
CA VAL A 77 4.62 1.82 -7.78
C VAL A 77 4.33 1.96 -9.26
N LEU A 78 5.16 2.74 -9.95
CA LEU A 78 5.11 2.86 -11.40
C LEU A 78 6.33 2.17 -11.99
N ALA A 79 6.11 1.19 -12.85
CA ALA A 79 7.18 0.56 -13.62
C ALA A 79 7.00 0.87 -15.11
N ARG A 80 8.06 1.35 -15.78
CA ARG A 80 8.07 1.71 -17.20
C ARG A 80 9.12 0.92 -17.96
N SER A 81 8.73 0.32 -19.09
CA SER A 81 9.67 -0.38 -19.97
C SER A 81 10.66 0.61 -20.58
N ARG A 82 11.96 0.29 -20.53
CA ARG A 82 13.00 1.08 -21.21
C ARG A 82 13.02 0.88 -22.72
N SER A 83 12.56 -0.29 -23.18
CA SER A 83 12.63 -0.73 -24.58
C SER A 83 11.33 -0.49 -25.36
N SER A 84 10.19 -0.28 -24.69
CA SER A 84 8.92 0.01 -25.36
C SER A 84 8.19 1.21 -24.72
N ARG A 85 7.94 2.25 -25.52
CA ARG A 85 7.06 3.37 -25.14
C ARG A 85 5.68 3.05 -25.72
N PRO A 86 4.80 2.33 -24.99
CA PRO A 86 4.01 2.97 -23.93
C PRO A 86 3.76 2.08 -22.68
N ALA A 87 4.48 0.97 -22.52
CA ALA A 87 4.17 -0.01 -21.48
C ALA A 87 4.54 0.52 -20.09
N HIS A 88 3.49 0.79 -19.29
CA HIS A 88 3.60 1.12 -17.88
C HIS A 88 2.56 0.33 -17.08
N ALA A 89 2.85 0.08 -15.81
CA ALA A 89 1.87 -0.45 -14.87
C ALA A 89 2.00 0.26 -13.53
N GLU A 90 0.85 0.51 -12.91
CA GLU A 90 0.72 1.23 -11.65
C GLU A 90 0.08 0.32 -10.60
N VAL A 91 0.60 0.38 -9.37
CA VAL A 91 -0.07 -0.16 -8.19
C VAL A 91 -0.15 0.91 -7.12
N TRP A 92 -1.33 1.01 -6.52
CA TRP A 92 -1.64 1.91 -5.43
C TRP A 92 -2.04 1.06 -4.22
N VAL A 93 -1.34 1.24 -3.10
CA VAL A 93 -1.64 0.54 -1.84
C VAL A 93 -1.84 1.58 -0.75
N THR A 94 -3.01 1.53 -0.09
CA THR A 94 -3.42 2.52 0.91
C THR A 94 -3.61 1.86 2.27
N VAL A 95 -3.10 2.51 3.32
CA VAL A 95 -3.33 2.10 4.73
C VAL A 95 -4.54 2.84 5.30
N TRP A 96 -5.48 2.07 5.85
CA TRP A 96 -6.71 2.57 6.47
C TRP A 96 -6.73 2.22 7.97
N PRO A 97 -6.64 3.21 8.87
CA PRO A 97 -6.89 2.99 10.28
C PRO A 97 -8.39 2.78 10.54
N ALA A 98 -8.69 1.95 11.54
CA ALA A 98 -10.06 1.68 11.94
C ALA A 98 -10.78 2.92 12.49
N LEU A 99 -12.09 2.95 12.30
CA LEU A 99 -12.98 3.83 13.02
C LEU A 99 -13.18 3.28 14.45
N GLY A 100 -13.24 4.17 15.45
CA GLY A 100 -13.50 3.78 16.82
C GLY A 100 -14.83 3.05 16.98
N GLY A 101 -14.81 1.93 17.71
CA GLY A 101 -15.98 1.08 17.93
C GLY A 101 -16.37 0.18 16.75
N ALA A 102 -15.67 0.22 15.62
CA ALA A 102 -15.91 -0.71 14.52
C ALA A 102 -15.32 -2.10 14.83
N ASP A 103 -16.08 -3.15 14.52
CA ASP A 103 -15.66 -4.56 14.65
C ASP A 103 -14.84 -5.01 13.43
N VAL A 104 -13.64 -4.45 13.30
CA VAL A 104 -12.69 -4.70 12.20
C VAL A 104 -11.25 -4.70 12.74
N SER A 105 -10.26 -5.12 11.94
CA SER A 105 -8.84 -5.02 12.34
C SER A 105 -8.39 -3.57 12.54
N ASP A 106 -7.36 -3.32 13.34
CA ASP A 106 -6.92 -1.96 13.70
C ASP A 106 -6.44 -1.16 12.50
N LEU A 107 -5.74 -1.83 11.59
CA LEU A 107 -5.24 -1.29 10.35
C LEU A 107 -5.61 -2.23 9.20
N LEU A 108 -5.88 -1.64 8.04
CA LEU A 108 -6.11 -2.37 6.80
C LEU A 108 -5.22 -1.83 5.71
N LEU A 109 -4.37 -2.68 5.16
CA LEU A 109 -3.68 -2.40 3.92
C LEU A 109 -4.57 -2.84 2.75
N LEU A 110 -4.89 -1.96 1.80
CA LEU A 110 -5.75 -2.26 0.67
C LEU A 110 -5.05 -1.89 -0.64
N ARG A 111 -5.03 -2.80 -1.61
CA ARG A 111 -4.63 -2.48 -2.98
C ARG A 111 -5.82 -1.87 -3.72
N GLU A 112 -5.65 -0.63 -4.18
CA GLU A 112 -6.69 0.06 -4.94
C GLU A 112 -6.97 -0.63 -6.28
N GLY A 113 -8.25 -0.66 -6.67
CA GLY A 113 -8.69 -1.33 -7.90
C GLY A 113 -8.80 -2.85 -7.80
N THR A 114 -8.64 -3.43 -6.60
CA THR A 114 -8.78 -4.88 -6.36
C THR A 114 -9.39 -5.17 -4.99
N ASP A 115 -9.82 -6.41 -4.76
CA ASP A 115 -10.28 -6.88 -3.43
C ASP A 115 -9.11 -7.34 -2.53
N ARG A 116 -7.86 -7.14 -2.95
CA ARG A 116 -6.68 -7.59 -2.20
C ARG A 116 -6.45 -6.67 -1.01
N SER A 117 -6.52 -7.25 0.18
CA SER A 117 -6.29 -6.55 1.43
C SER A 117 -5.49 -7.40 2.42
N LEU A 118 -4.85 -6.72 3.37
CA LEU A 118 -4.12 -7.34 4.48
C LEU A 118 -4.56 -6.67 5.80
N PRO A 119 -5.37 -7.35 6.63
CA PRO A 119 -5.73 -6.88 7.96
C PRO A 119 -4.56 -7.02 8.94
N ILE A 120 -4.34 -5.98 9.76
CA ILE A 120 -3.18 -5.86 10.65
C ILE A 120 -3.65 -5.41 12.04
N ASP A 121 -3.19 -6.10 13.08
CA ASP A 121 -3.34 -5.66 14.48
C ASP A 121 -2.25 -4.62 14.77
N VAL A 122 -2.61 -3.56 15.48
CA VAL A 122 -1.68 -2.48 15.83
C VAL A 122 -0.49 -2.97 16.67
N ARG A 123 -0.66 -4.05 17.45
CA ARG A 123 0.39 -4.67 18.27
C ARG A 123 1.49 -5.30 17.42
N ASP A 124 1.17 -5.68 16.19
CA ASP A 124 2.14 -6.19 15.24
C ASP A 124 3.02 -5.07 14.66
N VAL A 125 2.60 -3.80 14.78
CA VAL A 125 3.28 -2.61 14.23
C VAL A 125 3.95 -1.78 15.32
N HIS A 126 3.33 -1.70 16.50
CA HIS A 126 3.70 -0.80 17.59
C HIS A 126 4.13 -1.58 18.84
N PRO A 127 5.26 -1.21 19.50
CA PRO A 127 6.11 -0.05 19.22
C PRO A 127 7.04 -0.24 18.00
N GLN A 128 7.30 -1.48 17.60
CA GLN A 128 8.07 -1.81 16.40
C GLN A 128 7.43 -2.97 15.64
N PRO A 129 7.57 -3.01 14.30
CA PRO A 129 7.02 -4.10 13.50
C PRO A 129 7.65 -5.45 13.82
N VAL A 130 6.81 -6.42 14.18
CA VAL A 130 7.21 -7.80 14.47
C VAL A 130 7.56 -8.57 13.19
N ASP A 131 8.38 -9.62 13.30
CA ASP A 131 8.87 -10.37 12.14
C ASP A 131 7.76 -11.05 11.34
N SER A 132 6.74 -11.60 12.01
CA SER A 132 5.59 -12.22 11.34
C SER A 132 4.81 -11.23 10.45
N LEU A 133 4.71 -9.96 10.87
CA LEU A 133 4.12 -8.91 10.05
C LEU A 133 5.01 -8.59 8.84
N ARG A 134 6.34 -8.53 9.04
CA ARG A 134 7.30 -8.29 7.96
C ARG A 134 7.20 -9.37 6.89
N ASP A 135 7.08 -10.64 7.28
CA ASP A 135 6.94 -11.77 6.35
C ASP A 135 5.61 -11.70 5.58
N ARG A 136 4.49 -11.44 6.26
CA ARG A 136 3.18 -11.27 5.63
C ARG A 136 3.16 -10.11 4.65
N LEU A 137 3.76 -8.99 5.05
CA LEU A 137 3.88 -7.81 4.20
C LEU A 137 4.80 -8.06 3.01
N ASN A 138 5.90 -8.79 3.19
CA ASN A 138 6.79 -9.21 2.11
C ASN A 138 6.03 -10.04 1.06
N GLY A 139 5.24 -11.01 1.51
CA GLY A 139 4.37 -11.81 0.64
C GLY A 139 3.35 -10.94 -0.11
N PHE A 140 2.64 -10.07 0.61
CA PHE A 140 1.66 -9.15 0.02
C PHE A 140 2.29 -8.25 -1.06
N VAL A 141 3.43 -7.64 -0.77
CA VAL A 141 4.15 -6.76 -1.71
C VAL A 141 4.68 -7.57 -2.89
N ALA A 142 5.25 -8.75 -2.66
CA ALA A 142 5.77 -9.60 -3.72
C ALA A 142 4.67 -10.01 -4.73
N GLU A 143 3.46 -10.30 -4.25
CA GLU A 143 2.29 -10.56 -5.10
C GLU A 143 1.92 -9.33 -5.93
N GLN A 144 1.95 -8.13 -5.34
CA GLN A 144 1.62 -6.91 -6.07
C GLN A 144 2.67 -6.59 -7.13
N VAL A 145 3.96 -6.75 -6.81
CA VAL A 145 5.05 -6.60 -7.78
C VAL A 145 4.91 -7.63 -8.92
N ALA A 146 4.62 -8.89 -8.62
CA ALA A 146 4.38 -9.90 -9.65
C ALA A 146 3.19 -9.53 -10.56
N SER A 147 2.12 -8.96 -9.99
CA SER A 147 0.97 -8.47 -10.74
C SER A 147 1.32 -7.30 -11.66
N VAL A 148 2.15 -6.35 -11.22
CA VAL A 148 2.67 -5.24 -12.05
C VAL A 148 3.47 -5.78 -13.23
N VAL A 149 4.37 -6.74 -12.99
CA VAL A 149 5.20 -7.35 -14.02
C VAL A 149 4.36 -8.09 -15.05
N ALA A 150 3.37 -8.87 -14.61
CA ALA A 150 2.46 -9.55 -15.51
C ALA A 150 1.67 -8.55 -16.37
N ALA A 151 1.16 -7.47 -15.78
CA ALA A 151 0.46 -6.42 -16.51
C ALA A 151 1.37 -5.72 -17.54
N LEU A 152 2.62 -5.45 -17.18
CA LEU A 152 3.63 -4.90 -18.09
C LEU A 152 3.93 -5.81 -19.27
N ASN A 153 4.16 -7.09 -19.01
CA ASN A 153 4.43 -8.05 -20.07
C ASN A 153 3.27 -8.11 -21.08
N VAL A 154 2.03 -8.10 -20.60
CA VAL A 154 0.84 -8.04 -21.46
C VAL A 154 0.80 -6.72 -22.25
N ALA A 155 1.10 -5.59 -21.62
CA ALA A 155 1.12 -4.29 -22.30
C ALA A 155 2.20 -4.23 -23.39
N MET A 156 3.40 -4.76 -23.12
CA MET A 156 4.50 -4.86 -24.08
C MET A 156 4.13 -5.75 -25.27
N GLN A 157 3.53 -6.92 -25.02
CA GLN A 157 3.07 -7.82 -26.08
C GLN A 157 2.01 -7.15 -26.97
N ARG A 158 1.04 -6.43 -26.37
CA ARG A 158 0.04 -5.68 -27.13
C ARG A 158 0.67 -4.58 -27.98
N ALA A 159 1.60 -3.82 -27.42
CA ALA A 159 2.30 -2.76 -28.15
C ALA A 159 3.08 -3.33 -29.34
N TRP A 160 3.73 -4.49 -29.17
CA TRP A 160 4.46 -5.17 -30.24
C TRP A 160 3.53 -5.64 -31.36
N LEU A 161 2.38 -6.24 -31.02
CA LEU A 161 1.38 -6.69 -32.01
C LEU A 161 0.75 -5.51 -32.78
N GLN A 162 0.56 -4.36 -32.12
CA GLN A 162 0.00 -3.16 -32.73
C GLN A 162 1.02 -2.41 -33.60
N GLY A 163 2.30 -2.35 -33.19
CA GLY A 163 3.36 -1.72 -33.97
C GLY A 163 3.87 -2.54 -35.16
N GLY A 164 3.67 -3.86 -35.13
CA GLY A 164 4.03 -4.76 -36.24
C GLY A 164 3.06 -4.75 -37.43
N HIS A 165 1.95 -4.00 -37.37
CA HIS A 165 0.99 -3.84 -38.47
C HIS A 165 1.27 -2.59 -39.35
N ASP A 166 2.21 -1.73 -38.94
CA ASP A 166 2.59 -0.50 -39.67
C ASP A 166 3.98 -0.61 -40.33
N SER A 167 4.49 -1.83 -40.59
CA SER A 167 5.79 -2.09 -41.24
C SER A 167 5.64 -2.82 -42.57
#